data_AF-A0A2S9FX00-F1
#
_entry.id   AF-A0A2S9FX00-F1
#
_cell.length_a   1.000
_cell.length_b   1.000
_cell.length_c   1.000
_cell.angle_alpha   90.00
_cell.angle_beta   90.00
_cell.angle_gamma   90.00
#
_symmetry.space_group_name_H-M   'P 1'
#
loop_
_entity.id
_entity.type
_entity.pdbx_description
1 polymer ?
#
loop_
_entity_poly.entity_id
_entity_poly.type
_entity_poly.pdbx_seq_one_letter_code
_entity_poly.pdbx_strand_id
1 'polypeptide(L)'
;ALFSAFSMVTHAGQGCALTSRLLVPKKHKDEIVELVKNNFALGRYGDPTEPGTYMGPLISAKQRDKVDGMVTRAVEAGATLVTGG
;
A
#
# COMPACT_ATOMS: atom_id res chain seq x y z
N ALA A 1 4.03 -9.33 8.54
CA ALA A 1 3.54 -7.94 8.53
C ALA A 1 4.50 -7.01 7.79
N LEU A 2 5.73 -6.81 8.29
CA LEU A 2 6.70 -5.87 7.68
C LEU A 2 7.08 -6.24 6.23
N PHE A 3 7.40 -7.51 5.96
CA PHE A 3 7.63 -7.98 4.58
C PHE A 3 6.44 -7.67 3.67
N SER A 4 5.21 -7.82 4.18
CA SER A 4 4.01 -7.56 3.40
C SER A 4 3.85 -6.08 3.04
N ALA A 5 4.06 -5.20 4.01
CA ALA A 5 4.06 -3.75 3.78
C ALA A 5 5.14 -3.34 2.76
N PHE A 6 6.37 -3.81 2.96
CA PHE A 6 7.48 -3.56 2.03
C PHE A 6 7.19 -4.08 0.62
N SER A 7 6.66 -5.31 0.48
CA SER A 7 6.36 -5.88 -0.84
C SER A 7 5.36 -5.03 -1.62
N MET A 8 4.41 -4.37 -0.95
CA MET A 8 3.37 -3.58 -1.59
C MET A 8 3.88 -2.25 -2.16
N VAL A 9 4.98 -1.71 -1.64
CA VAL A 9 5.61 -0.48 -2.17
C VAL A 9 6.61 -0.76 -3.29
N THR A 10 6.96 -2.02 -3.53
CA THR A 10 7.76 -2.42 -4.69
C THR A 10 6.98 -2.19 -5.99
N HIS A 11 7.59 -1.49 -6.96
CA HIS A 11 6.96 -1.16 -8.26
C HIS A 11 5.56 -0.51 -8.15
N ALA A 12 5.32 0.27 -7.09
CA ALA A 12 4.00 0.86 -6.81
C ALA A 12 2.87 -0.18 -6.73
N GLY A 13 3.15 -1.37 -6.20
CA GLY A 13 2.16 -2.43 -6.04
C GLY A 13 1.84 -3.17 -7.36
N GLN A 14 2.60 -2.97 -8.43
CA GLN A 14 2.37 -3.53 -9.76
C GLN A 14 3.16 -4.83 -9.98
N GLY A 15 3.11 -5.75 -9.01
CA GLY A 15 3.76 -7.06 -9.08
C GLY A 15 2.76 -8.21 -8.99
N CYS A 16 3.02 -9.30 -9.71
CA CYS A 16 2.13 -10.47 -9.77
C CYS A 16 2.04 -11.28 -8.46
N ALA A 17 3.11 -11.27 -7.65
CA ALA A 17 3.25 -12.09 -6.45
C ALA A 17 3.31 -11.27 -5.16
N LEU A 18 2.73 -10.07 -5.16
CA LEU A 18 2.73 -9.20 -3.97
C LEU A 18 1.67 -9.64 -2.95
N THR A 19 1.93 -9.36 -1.68
CA THR A 19 1.05 -9.79 -0.59
C THR A 19 -0.04 -8.76 -0.30
N SER A 20 -0.92 -8.52 -1.29
CA SER A 20 -1.98 -7.49 -1.22
C SER A 20 -3.09 -7.78 -0.22
N ARG A 21 -3.17 -9.01 0.30
CA ARG A 21 -4.11 -9.41 1.36
C ARG A 21 -3.35 -10.06 2.52
N LEU A 22 -3.22 -9.33 3.62
CA LEU A 22 -2.58 -9.82 4.83
C LEU A 22 -3.63 -10.39 5.81
N LEU A 23 -3.55 -11.70 6.08
CA LEU A 23 -4.34 -12.36 7.12
C LEU A 23 -3.57 -12.31 8.45
N VAL A 24 -4.25 -11.91 9.52
CA VAL A 24 -3.62 -11.71 10.83
C VAL A 24 -4.43 -12.39 11.94
N PRO A 25 -3.79 -12.87 13.01
CA PRO A 25 -4.49 -13.33 14.20
C PRO A 25 -5.32 -12.19 14.81
N LYS A 26 -6.59 -12.46 15.13
CA LYS A 26 -7.52 -11.45 15.67
C LYS A 26 -6.97 -10.70 16.88
N LYS A 27 -6.27 -11.42 17.79
CA LYS A 27 -5.66 -10.87 19.00
C LYS A 27 -4.61 -9.77 18.73
N HIS A 28 -3.96 -9.82 17.57
CA HIS A 28 -2.86 -8.91 17.21
C HIS A 28 -3.23 -7.94 16.09
N LYS A 29 -4.52 -7.84 15.72
CA LYS A 29 -4.96 -7.05 14.57
C LYS A 29 -4.48 -5.60 14.66
N ASP A 30 -4.78 -4.91 15.76
CA ASP A 30 -4.55 -3.47 15.86
C ASP A 30 -3.05 -3.14 15.94
N GLU A 31 -2.28 -3.96 16.67
CA GLU A 31 -0.81 -3.90 16.70
C GLU A 31 -0.21 -4.05 15.29
N ILE A 32 -0.67 -5.04 14.52
CA ILE A 32 -0.17 -5.29 13.17
C ILE A 32 -0.58 -4.16 12.21
N VAL A 33 -1.77 -3.59 12.37
CA VAL A 33 -2.23 -2.44 11.57
C VAL A 33 -1.30 -1.24 11.78
N GLU A 34 -0.97 -0.90 13.04
CA GLU A 34 -0.04 0.19 13.33
C GLU A 34 1.38 -0.09 12.81
N LEU A 35 1.87 -1.33 12.92
CA LEU A 35 3.16 -1.72 12.34
C LEU A 35 3.21 -1.52 10.81
N VAL A 36 2.15 -1.94 10.10
CA VAL A 36 2.06 -1.79 8.64
C VAL A 36 1.95 -0.30 8.26
N LYS A 37 1.12 0.47 8.95
CA LYS A 37 0.97 1.92 8.76
C LYS A 37 2.30 2.64 8.88
N ASN A 38 3.02 2.41 9.98
CA ASN A 38 4.31 3.03 10.23
C ASN A 38 5.35 2.63 9.19
N ASN A 39 5.30 1.40 8.68
CA ASN A 39 6.21 0.96 7.64
C ASN A 39 5.94 1.63 6.28
N PHE A 40 4.67 1.84 5.92
CA PHE A 40 4.32 2.60 4.71
C PHE A 40 4.81 4.05 4.77
N ALA A 41 4.82 4.68 5.94
CA ALA A 41 5.33 6.04 6.11
C ALA A 41 6.83 6.19 5.81
N LEU A 42 7.59 5.10 5.76
CA LEU A 42 9.02 5.10 5.42
C LEU A 42 9.28 5.10 3.91
N GLY A 43 8.28 4.77 3.09
CA GLY A 43 8.41 4.66 1.64
C GLY A 43 8.42 6.02 0.98
N ARG A 44 9.59 6.52 0.56
CA ARG A 44 9.68 7.71 -0.30
C ARG A 44 9.28 7.35 -1.73
N TYR A 45 8.27 8.03 -2.25
CA TYR A 45 7.83 7.90 -3.64
C TYR A 45 7.98 9.23 -4.41
N GLY A 46 8.16 9.15 -5.73
CA GLY A 46 8.40 10.34 -6.55
C GLY A 46 9.03 10.02 -7.90
N ASP A 47 9.77 10.98 -8.44
CA ASP A 47 10.52 10.82 -9.68
C ASP A 47 11.60 9.73 -9.52
N PRO A 48 11.61 8.67 -10.35
CA PRO A 48 12.61 7.62 -10.31
C PRO A 48 14.06 8.09 -10.56
N THR A 49 14.27 9.28 -11.15
CA THR A 49 15.62 9.83 -11.36
C THR A 49 16.19 10.52 -10.13
N GLU A 50 15.35 10.84 -9.14
CA GLU A 50 15.77 11.53 -7.93
C GLU A 50 16.41 10.56 -6.91
N PRO A 51 17.61 10.87 -6.39
CA PRO A 51 18.24 10.06 -5.36
C PRO A 51 17.36 9.89 -4.13
N GLY A 52 17.20 8.63 -3.69
CA GLY A 52 16.40 8.29 -2.52
C GLY A 52 14.92 8.06 -2.81
N THR A 53 14.44 8.24 -4.04
CA THR A 53 13.12 7.72 -4.45
C THR A 53 13.16 6.20 -4.45
N TYR A 54 12.31 5.59 -3.63
CA TYR A 54 12.18 4.14 -3.55
C TYR A 54 11.08 3.62 -4.49
N MET A 55 9.97 4.35 -4.58
CA MET A 55 8.79 3.94 -5.34
C MET A 55 8.43 4.96 -6.43
N GLY A 56 8.40 4.51 -7.68
CA GLY A 56 7.96 5.32 -8.82
C GLY A 56 6.44 5.41 -8.97
N PRO A 57 5.93 5.96 -10.08
CA PRO A 57 4.50 6.11 -10.31
C PRO A 57 3.83 4.78 -10.73
N LEU A 58 2.49 4.78 -10.70
CA LEU A 58 1.70 3.80 -11.43
C LEU A 58 1.87 4.00 -12.94
N ILE A 59 1.74 2.92 -13.72
CA ILE A 59 2.09 2.92 -15.15
C ILE A 59 1.19 3.78 -16.04
N SER A 60 -0.05 4.05 -15.62
CA SER A 60 -1.00 4.81 -16.43
C SER A 60 -2.09 5.45 -15.58
N ALA A 61 -2.76 6.46 -16.15
CA ALA A 61 -3.96 7.07 -15.58
C ALA A 61 -5.05 6.02 -15.30
N LYS A 62 -5.35 5.15 -16.27
CA LYS A 62 -6.33 4.06 -16.10
C LYS A 62 -6.01 3.15 -14.90
N GLN A 63 -4.73 2.84 -14.68
CA GLN A 63 -4.33 2.01 -13.54
C GLN A 63 -4.47 2.77 -12.21
N ARG A 64 -4.10 4.04 -12.18
CA ARG A 64 -4.33 4.90 -11.02
C ARG A 64 -5.81 4.99 -10.67
N ASP A 65 -6.67 5.30 -11.64
CA ASP A 65 -8.12 5.45 -11.42
C ASP A 65 -8.75 4.11 -10.95
N LYS A 66 -8.21 2.97 -11.43
CA LYS A 66 -8.60 1.64 -10.94
C LYS A 66 -8.24 1.43 -9.47
N VAL A 67 -7.02 1.81 -9.05
CA VAL A 67 -6.56 1.69 -7.66
C VAL A 67 -7.36 2.60 -6.74
N ASP A 68 -7.53 3.87 -7.13
CA ASP A 68 -8.36 4.85 -6.41
C ASP A 68 -9.79 4.31 -6.22
N GLY A 69 -10.44 3.86 -7.29
CA GLY A 69 -11.77 3.28 -7.20
C GLY A 69 -11.86 2.01 -6.34
N MET A 70 -10.77 1.23 -6.16
CA MET A 70 -10.75 0.12 -5.20
C MET A 70 -10.76 0.63 -3.75
N VAL A 71 -10.01 1.68 -3.45
CA VAL A 71 -9.97 2.32 -2.13
C VAL A 71 -11.32 2.95 -1.82
N THR A 72 -11.88 3.74 -2.75
CA THR A 72 -13.20 4.38 -2.60
C THR A 72 -14.28 3.35 -2.27
N ARG A 73 -14.41 2.29 -3.07
CA ARG A 73 -15.42 1.24 -2.83
C ARG A 73 -15.23 0.51 -1.51
N ALA A 74 -13.98 0.31 -1.06
CA ALA A 74 -13.72 -0.32 0.22
C ALA A 74 -14.19 0.57 1.38
N VAL A 75 -13.90 1.87 1.33
CA VAL A 75 -14.34 2.84 2.35
C VAL A 75 -15.87 2.98 2.35
N GLU A 76 -16.50 3.09 1.18
CA GLU A 76 -17.97 3.11 1.04
C GLU A 76 -18.64 1.84 1.62
N ALA A 77 -17.97 0.69 1.51
CA ALA A 77 -18.41 -0.56 2.10
C ALA A 77 -18.11 -0.69 3.62
N GLY A 78 -17.57 0.36 4.26
CA GLY A 78 -17.32 0.41 5.70
C GLY A 78 -15.90 0.04 6.14
N ALA A 79 -14.94 -0.08 5.22
CA ALA A 79 -13.54 -0.25 5.59
C ALA A 79 -12.94 1.05 6.14
N THR A 80 -11.95 0.92 7.03
CA THR A 80 -11.18 2.06 7.55
C THR A 80 -9.91 2.26 6.73
N LEU A 81 -9.75 3.44 6.13
CA LEU A 81 -8.50 3.87 5.53
C LEU A 81 -7.54 4.37 6.62
N VAL A 82 -6.50 3.60 6.91
CA VAL A 82 -5.58 3.86 8.04
C VAL A 82 -4.46 4.85 7.68
N THR A 83 -3.99 4.84 6.43
CA THR A 83 -2.97 5.75 5.90
C THR A 83 -3.01 5.74 4.37
N GLY A 84 -2.50 6.79 3.73
CA GLY A 84 -2.55 6.96 2.29
C GLY A 84 -3.98 7.12 1.76
N GLY A 85 -4.24 6.54 0.59
CA GLY A 85 -5.44 6.80 -0.23
C GLY A 85 -5.05 7.61 -1.44
#